data_AF-A0A368T734-F1
#
_entry.id   AF-A0A368T734-F1
#
_cell.length_a   1.000
_cell.length_b   1.000
_cell.length_c   1.000
_cell.angle_alpha   90.00
_cell.angle_beta   90.00
_cell.angle_gamma   90.00
#
_symmetry.space_group_name_H-M   'P 1'
#
loop_
_entity.id
_entity.type
_entity.pdbx_description
1 polymer ?
#
loop_
_entity_poly.entity_id
_entity_poly.type
_entity_poly.pdbx_seq_one_letter_code
_entity_poly.pdbx_strand_id
1 'polypeptide(L)' 'MNELEQYWKYGRGALRIRWGTPGDFTRCVRELDEHVGDGRARRICAQWHHDMNGFWPGDRRNR' A
#
# COMPACT_ATOMS: atom_id res chain seq x y z
N MET A 1 -7.23 6.68 12.65
CA MET A 1 -6.92 5.52 11.80
C MET A 1 -8.18 4.67 11.71
N ASN A 2 -8.69 4.41 10.52
CA ASN A 2 -9.89 3.60 10.32
C ASN A 2 -9.54 2.09 10.32
N GLU A 3 -10.54 1.22 10.42
CA GLU A 3 -10.34 -0.24 10.48
C GLU A 3 -9.68 -0.80 9.23
N LEU A 4 -9.96 -0.19 8.07
CA LEU A 4 -9.37 -0.54 6.78
C LEU A 4 -7.85 -0.26 6.78
N GLU A 5 -7.46 0.93 7.22
CA GLU A 5 -6.06 1.32 7.38
C GLU A 5 -5.33 0.42 8.36
N GLN A 6 -5.93 0.11 9.51
CA GLN A 6 -5.35 -0.81 10.48
C GLN A 6 -5.06 -2.17 9.84
N TYR A 7 -6.03 -2.71 9.11
CA TYR A 7 -5.92 -4.02 8.47
C TYR A 7 -4.82 -4.09 7.38
N TRP A 8 -4.72 -3.05 6.55
CA TRP A 8 -3.75 -3.03 5.43
C TRP A 8 -2.37 -2.50 5.80
N LYS A 9 -2.24 -1.65 6.82
CA LYS A 9 -0.95 -1.16 7.32
C LYS A 9 -0.29 -2.11 8.31
N TYR A 10 -1.06 -2.68 9.23
CA TYR A 10 -0.52 -3.46 10.35
C TYR A 10 -1.12 -4.87 10.50
N GLY A 11 -2.30 -5.11 9.92
CA GLY A 11 -3.00 -6.38 10.04
C GLY A 11 -2.59 -7.44 9.00
N ARG A 12 -3.48 -8.40 8.75
CA ARG A 12 -3.23 -9.48 7.79
C ARG A 12 -3.08 -8.97 6.36
N GLY A 13 -3.72 -7.85 6.02
CA GLY A 13 -3.54 -7.18 4.73
C GLY A 13 -2.11 -6.70 4.53
N ALA A 14 -1.47 -6.19 5.59
CA ALA A 14 -0.07 -5.76 5.55
C ALA A 14 0.89 -6.91 5.22
N LEU A 15 0.62 -8.12 5.73
CA LEU A 15 1.41 -9.32 5.43
C LEU A 15 1.26 -9.78 3.98
N ARG A 16 0.12 -9.52 3.33
CA ARG A 16 -0.08 -9.78 1.90
C ARG A 16 0.69 -8.78 1.04
N ILE A 17 0.64 -7.51 1.41
CA ILE A 17 1.36 -6.43 0.72
C ILE A 17 2.88 -6.58 0.88
N ARG A 18 3.33 -6.92 2.09
CA ARG A 18 4.75 -6.97 2.51
C ARG A 18 5.43 -5.61 2.32
N TRP A 19 5.03 -4.63 3.12
CA TRP A 19 5.65 -3.31 3.15
C TRP A 19 7.18 -3.40 3.27
N GLY A 20 7.88 -2.50 2.57
CA GLY A 20 9.33 -2.44 2.52
C GLY A 20 9.98 -3.45 1.58
N THR A 21 9.21 -4.20 0.79
CA THR A 21 9.73 -5.10 -0.25
C THR A 21 9.40 -4.57 -1.65
N PRO A 22 10.24 -4.80 -2.66
CA PRO A 22 9.99 -4.33 -4.01
C PRO A 22 8.61 -4.77 -4.53
N GLY A 23 7.87 -3.84 -5.13
CA GLY A 23 6.53 -4.09 -5.66
C GLY A 23 5.42 -4.23 -4.60
N ASP A 24 5.65 -3.80 -3.36
CA ASP A 24 4.62 -3.66 -2.33
C ASP A 24 3.47 -2.73 -2.77
N PHE A 25 3.77 -1.58 -3.38
CA PHE A 25 2.78 -0.65 -3.91
C PHE A 25 1.89 -1.31 -4.97
N THR A 26 2.49 -2.02 -5.93
CA THR A 26 1.73 -2.71 -6.98
C THR A 26 0.84 -3.80 -6.40
N ARG A 27 1.30 -4.53 -5.38
CA ARG A 27 0.46 -5.50 -4.65
C ARG A 27 -0.69 -4.82 -3.94
N CYS A 28 -0.43 -3.72 -3.22
CA CYS A 28 -1.49 -2.95 -2.56
C CYS A 28 -2.56 -2.52 -3.57
N VAL A 29 -2.15 -1.93 -4.70
CA VAL A 29 -3.10 -1.47 -5.73
C VAL A 29 -3.93 -2.62 -6.28
N ARG A 30 -3.30 -3.77 -6.60
CA ARG A 30 -4.02 -4.93 -7.12
C ARG A 30 -5.08 -5.45 -6.15
N GLU A 31 -4.78 -5.51 -4.86
CA GLU A 31 -5.73 -6.02 -3.86
C GLU A 31 -6.82 -4.98 -3.53
N LEU A 32 -6.53 -3.67 -3.62
CA LEU A 32 -7.51 -2.62 -3.36
C LEU A 32 -8.38 -2.27 -4.58
N ASP A 33 -7.90 -2.53 -5.79
CA ASP A 33 -8.61 -2.17 -7.04
C ASP A 33 -10.03 -2.76 -7.06
N GLU A 34 -10.17 -4.03 -6.69
CA GLU A 34 -11.46 -4.72 -6.61
C GLU A 34 -12.45 -4.09 -5.62
N HIS A 35 -11.97 -3.31 -4.64
CA HIS A 35 -12.79 -2.72 -3.59
C HIS A 35 -13.08 -1.23 -3.79
N VAL A 36 -12.13 -0.47 -4.33
CA VAL A 36 -12.23 0.99 -4.39
C VAL A 36 -11.98 1.57 -5.79
N GLY A 37 -11.59 0.73 -6.75
CA GLY A 37 -11.20 1.10 -8.12
C GLY A 37 -9.78 1.67 -8.22
N ASP A 38 -9.12 1.43 -9.36
CA ASP A 38 -7.70 1.69 -9.62
C ASP A 38 -7.26 3.12 -9.24
N GLY A 39 -8.01 4.14 -9.68
CA GLY A 39 -7.66 5.53 -9.40
C GLY A 39 -7.64 5.87 -7.91
N ARG A 40 -8.57 5.28 -7.12
CA ARG A 40 -8.62 5.47 -5.67
C ARG A 40 -7.60 4.60 -4.96
N ALA A 41 -7.45 3.35 -5.40
CA ALA A 41 -6.48 2.39 -4.89
C ALA A 41 -5.06 2.97 -4.97
N ARG A 42 -4.67 3.54 -6.11
CA ARG A 42 -3.35 4.19 -6.28
C ARG A 42 -3.11 5.31 -5.29
N ARG A 43 -4.07 6.21 -5.09
CA ARG A 43 -3.96 7.32 -4.12
C ARG A 43 -3.80 6.81 -2.69
N ILE A 44 -4.64 5.85 -2.28
CA ILE A 44 -4.61 5.27 -0.94
C ILE A 44 -3.30 4.51 -0.70
N CYS A 45 -2.94 3.63 -1.62
CA CYS A 45 -1.73 2.82 -1.52
C CYS A 45 -0.45 3.66 -1.58
N ALA A 46 -0.43 4.78 -2.30
CA ALA A 46 0.72 5.68 -2.30
C ALA A 46 0.94 6.31 -0.92
N GLN A 47 -0.14 6.76 -0.27
CA GLN A 47 -0.07 7.28 1.09
C GLN A 47 0.38 6.20 2.08
N TRP A 48 -0.19 5.01 1.99
CA TRP A 48 0.17 3.91 2.89
C TRP A 48 1.60 3.42 2.70
N HIS A 49 2.08 3.35 1.46
CA HIS A 49 3.48 3.03 1.16
C HIS A 49 4.42 4.06 1.81
N HIS A 50 4.10 5.35 1.70
CA HIS A 50 4.87 6.40 2.37
C HIS A 50 4.83 6.29 3.88
N ASP A 51 3.65 6.04 4.47
CA ASP A 51 3.50 5.92 5.92
C ASP A 51 4.26 4.72 6.49
N MET A 52 4.34 3.60 5.76
CA MET A 52 4.99 2.37 6.21
C MET A 52 6.49 2.32 5.91
N ASN A 53 6.91 2.88 4.77
CA ASN A 53 8.30 2.80 4.32
C ASN A 53 9.09 4.10 4.51
N GLY A 54 8.41 5.23 4.74
CA GLY A 54 9.03 6.56 4.86
C GLY A 54 9.45 7.20 3.53
N PHE A 55 8.99 6.67 2.40
CA PHE A 55 9.27 7.21 1.07
C PHE A 55 8.14 6.90 0.09
N TRP A 56 8.06 7.64 -1.02
CA TRP A 56 7.01 7.44 -2.02
C TRP A 56 7.32 6.26 -2.96
N PRO A 57 6.31 5.58 -3.53
CA PRO A 57 6.53 4.40 -4.38
C PRO A 57 7.31 4.67 -5.68
N GLY A 58 7.40 5.93 -6.11
CA GLY A 58 8.26 6.33 -7.25
C GLY A 58 9.68 6.75 -6.86
N ASP A 59 10.05 6.67 -5.58
CA ASP A 59 11.38 7.04 -5.09
C ASP A 59 12.44 6.02 -5.54
N ARG A 60 13.67 6.48 -5.73
CA ARG A 60 14.81 5.60 -6.10
C ARG A 60 15.10 4.52 -5.05
N ARG A 61 14.67 4.73 -3.80
CA ARG A 61 14.72 3.76 -2.70
C ARG A 61 13.80 2.56 -2.91
N ASN A 62 12.79 2.69 -3.77
CA ASN A 62 11.87 1.62 -4.13
C ASN A 62 12.33 0.88 -5.40
N ARG A 63 13.50 0.23 -5.35
CA ARG A 63 14.05 -0.59 -6.45
C ARG A 63 14.10 -2.06 -6.08
#